data_AF-A0A938U1S7-F1
#
_entry.id   AF-A0A938U1S7-F1
#
_cell.length_a   1.000
_cell.length_b   1.000
_cell.length_c   1.000
_cell.angle_alpha   90.00
_cell.angle_beta   90.00
_cell.angle_gamma   90.00
#
_symmetry.space_group_name_H-M   'P 1'
#
loop_
_entity.id
_entity.type
_entity.pdbx_description
1 polymer ?
#
loop_
_entity_poly.entity_id
_entity_poly.type
_entity_poly.pdbx_seq_one_letter_code
_entity_poly.pdbx_strand_id
1 'polypeptide(L)'
;MASKKSPQKRSIVSFKDLQIAYLLDGIGGVEKLVAGRKNAGSILKRALKEMTEQGRNVETLQAYVAERYGSSGRGRAMPNVGEERRYKAQQIGDGGTFLRLPLTPIGVKKGGVVKVRFEADRVIVTRT
;
A
#
# COMPACT_ATOMS: atom_id res chain seq x y z
N MET A 1 -15.88 44.83 19.59
CA MET A 1 -14.72 44.24 18.88
C MET A 1 -15.14 42.91 18.28
N ALA A 2 -15.27 42.82 16.95
CA ALA A 2 -15.69 41.59 16.29
C ALA A 2 -14.52 40.59 16.23
N SER A 3 -14.66 39.46 16.93
CA SER A 3 -13.73 38.33 16.84
C SER A 3 -13.75 37.80 15.40
N LYS A 4 -12.65 38.02 14.65
CA LYS A 4 -12.42 37.40 13.34
C LYS A 4 -12.30 35.90 13.56
N LYS A 5 -13.38 35.15 13.33
CA LYS A 5 -13.33 33.69 13.20
C LYS A 5 -12.30 33.35 12.12
N SER A 6 -11.24 32.65 12.51
CA SER A 6 -10.24 32.14 11.57
C SER A 6 -10.94 31.22 10.56
N PRO A 7 -10.56 31.26 9.27
CA PRO A 7 -11.19 30.44 8.26
C PRO A 7 -11.05 28.97 8.65
N GLN A 8 -12.18 28.28 8.84
CA GLN A 8 -12.18 26.85 9.13
C GLN A 8 -11.49 26.12 7.97
N LYS A 9 -10.34 25.49 8.25
CA LYS A 9 -9.61 24.69 7.26
C LYS A 9 -10.57 23.64 6.70
N ARG A 10 -10.68 23.56 5.38
CA ARG A 10 -11.46 22.50 4.71
C ARG A 10 -11.04 21.13 5.26
N SER A 11 -12.01 20.39 5.79
CA SER A 11 -11.79 19.06 6.37
C SER A 11 -11.33 18.06 5.32
N ILE A 12 -11.77 18.23 4.07
CA ILE A 12 -11.44 17.36 2.94
C ILE A 12 -10.39 18.03 2.06
N VAL A 13 -9.29 17.33 1.81
CA VAL A 13 -8.25 17.69 0.82
C VAL A 13 -8.52 16.90 -0.43
N SER A 14 -8.61 17.58 -1.56
CA SER A 14 -8.74 16.96 -2.88
C SER A 14 -7.36 16.56 -3.40
N PHE A 15 -7.33 15.62 -4.35
CA PHE A 15 -6.11 15.32 -5.09
C PHE A 15 -5.61 16.54 -5.90
N LYS A 16 -6.52 17.43 -6.31
CA LYS A 16 -6.16 18.69 -6.99
C LYS A 16 -5.41 19.63 -6.06
N ASP A 17 -5.79 19.69 -4.79
CA ASP A 17 -5.09 20.53 -3.80
C ASP A 17 -3.66 20.03 -3.59
N LEU A 18 -3.46 18.70 -3.64
CA LEU A 18 -2.12 18.09 -3.60
C LEU A 18 -1.30 18.37 -4.85
N GLN A 19 -1.91 18.30 -6.03
CA GLN A 19 -1.24 18.66 -7.29
C GLN A 19 -0.78 20.12 -7.24
N ILE A 20 -1.65 21.03 -6.81
CA ILE A 20 -1.33 22.46 -6.67
C ILE A 20 -0.20 22.65 -5.65
N ALA A 21 -0.32 22.04 -4.46
CA ALA A 21 0.71 22.15 -3.42
C ALA A 21 2.07 21.62 -3.88
N TYR A 22 2.09 20.51 -4.62
CA TYR A 22 3.32 19.94 -5.18
C TYR A 22 3.93 20.82 -6.27
N LEU A 23 3.11 21.39 -7.16
CA LEU A 23 3.59 22.23 -8.26
C LEU A 23 4.10 23.60 -7.78
N LEU A 24 3.54 24.13 -6.69
CA LEU A 24 3.93 25.44 -6.14
C LEU A 24 5.08 25.34 -5.13
N ASP A 25 4.96 24.42 -4.17
CA ASP A 25 5.83 24.36 -2.99
C ASP A 25 6.64 23.06 -2.91
N GLY A 26 6.57 22.22 -3.95
CA GLY A 26 7.21 20.92 -3.97
C GLY A 26 6.68 20.00 -2.86
N ILE A 27 7.56 19.14 -2.34
CA ILE A 27 7.17 18.19 -1.30
C ILE A 27 6.80 18.85 0.03
N GLY A 28 7.40 20.00 0.36
CA GLY A 28 7.11 20.72 1.59
C GLY A 28 5.66 21.22 1.67
N GLY A 29 5.07 21.60 0.53
CA GLY A 29 3.64 21.93 0.45
C GLY A 29 2.75 20.71 0.68
N VAL A 30 3.11 19.58 0.07
CA VAL A 30 2.40 18.31 0.22
C VAL A 30 2.39 17.85 1.68
N GLU A 31 3.54 17.86 2.35
CA GLU A 31 3.67 17.47 3.75
C GLU A 31 2.79 18.31 4.67
N LYS A 32 2.80 19.63 4.51
CA LYS A 32 1.94 20.54 5.28
C LYS A 32 0.45 20.26 5.06
N LEU A 33 0.07 19.89 3.83
CA LEU A 33 -1.32 19.62 3.47
C LEU A 33 -1.83 18.31 4.08
N VAL A 34 -0.95 17.30 4.17
CA VAL A 34 -1.29 15.95 4.67
C VAL A 34 -0.98 15.72 6.15
N ALA A 35 -0.25 16.62 6.80
CA ALA A 35 0.08 16.55 8.22
C ALA A 35 -1.18 16.34 9.08
N GLY A 36 -1.16 15.28 9.91
CA GLY A 36 -2.27 14.92 10.80
C GLY A 36 -3.47 14.25 10.14
N ARG A 37 -3.45 13.96 8.83
CA ARG A 37 -4.56 13.30 8.12
C ARG A 37 -4.35 11.80 8.01
N LYS A 38 -5.26 11.01 8.61
CA LYS A 38 -5.18 9.53 8.63
C LYS A 38 -5.32 8.87 7.25
N ASN A 39 -5.98 9.51 6.29
CA ASN A 39 -6.33 8.89 4.98
C ASN A 39 -5.69 9.58 3.77
N ALA A 40 -4.54 10.25 3.94
CA ALA A 40 -3.90 10.98 2.84
C ALA A 40 -3.34 10.08 1.72
N GLY A 41 -3.03 8.82 2.01
CA GLY A 41 -2.35 7.92 1.07
C GLY A 41 -3.12 7.64 -0.22
N SER A 42 -4.44 7.47 -0.17
CA SER A 42 -5.26 7.22 -1.38
C SER A 42 -5.32 8.46 -2.29
N ILE A 43 -5.36 9.63 -1.69
CA ILE A 43 -5.45 10.93 -2.39
C ILE A 43 -4.08 11.25 -3.01
N LEU A 44 -2.99 11.02 -2.29
CA LEU A 44 -1.61 11.15 -2.79
C LEU A 44 -1.35 10.22 -3.98
N LYS A 45 -1.78 8.96 -3.89
CA LYS A 45 -1.63 7.98 -4.98
C LYS A 45 -2.42 8.40 -6.22
N ARG A 46 -3.62 8.96 -6.04
CA ARG A 46 -4.41 9.51 -7.14
C ARG A 46 -3.73 10.73 -7.79
N ALA A 47 -3.23 11.66 -6.98
CA ALA A 47 -2.49 12.82 -7.46
C ALA A 47 -1.22 12.40 -8.24
N LEU A 48 -0.46 11.44 -7.71
CA LEU A 48 0.72 10.88 -8.34
C LEU A 48 0.38 10.25 -9.70
N LYS A 49 -0.67 9.41 -9.74
CA LYS A 49 -1.12 8.75 -10.98
C LYS A 49 -1.44 9.78 -12.08
N GLU A 50 -2.29 10.76 -11.77
CA GLU A 50 -2.70 11.76 -12.75
C GLU A 50 -1.53 12.65 -13.22
N MET A 51 -0.62 13.03 -12.34
CA MET A 51 0.56 13.82 -12.75
C MET A 51 1.55 13.01 -13.58
N THR A 52 1.67 11.70 -13.31
CA THR A 52 2.46 10.79 -14.14
C THR A 52 1.85 10.67 -15.54
N GLU A 53 0.52 10.50 -15.64
CA GLU A 53 -0.21 10.44 -16.91
C GLU A 53 -0.09 11.75 -17.71
N GLN A 54 0.08 12.89 -17.03
CA GLN A 54 0.35 14.18 -17.65
C GLN A 54 1.83 14.39 -18.06
N GLY A 55 2.70 13.41 -17.86
CA GLY A 55 4.12 13.50 -18.21
C GLY A 55 4.92 14.48 -17.34
N ARG A 56 4.46 14.77 -16.12
CA ARG A 56 5.16 15.68 -15.20
C ARG A 56 6.30 14.96 -14.49
N ASN A 57 7.33 15.71 -14.08
CA ASN A 57 8.35 15.17 -13.19
C ASN A 57 7.79 15.01 -11.77
N VAL A 58 7.53 13.77 -11.38
CA VAL A 58 6.92 13.39 -10.10
C VAL A 58 7.83 12.51 -9.24
N GLU A 59 9.12 12.43 -9.56
CA GLU A 59 10.05 11.50 -8.93
C GLU A 59 10.10 11.67 -7.40
N THR A 60 10.16 12.92 -6.94
CA THR A 60 10.19 13.23 -5.49
C THR A 60 8.86 12.89 -4.80
N LEU A 61 7.73 13.13 -5.45
CA LEU A 61 6.43 12.71 -4.92
C LEU A 61 6.30 11.18 -4.89
N GLN A 62 6.79 10.50 -5.92
CA GLN A 62 6.77 9.04 -5.99
C GLN A 62 7.58 8.42 -4.86
N ALA A 63 8.80 8.93 -4.62
CA ALA A 63 9.64 8.51 -3.50
C ALA A 63 8.94 8.71 -2.15
N TYR A 64 8.37 9.91 -1.93
CA TYR A 64 7.62 10.23 -0.72
C TYR A 64 6.42 9.29 -0.49
N VAL A 65 5.65 9.01 -1.55
CA VAL A 65 4.48 8.11 -1.45
C VAL A 65 4.92 6.68 -1.17
N ALA A 66 6.00 6.21 -1.79
CA ALA A 66 6.54 4.88 -1.56
C ALA A 66 7.05 4.72 -0.11
N GLU A 67 7.80 5.69 0.38
CA GLU A 67 8.38 5.69 1.74
C GLU A 67 7.29 5.74 2.82
N ARG A 68 6.32 6.64 2.69
CA ARG A 68 5.32 6.91 3.74
C ARG A 68 4.08 6.03 3.68
N TYR A 69 3.71 5.56 2.49
CA TYR A 69 2.41 4.91 2.24
C TYR A 69 2.50 3.60 1.44
N GLY A 70 3.70 3.16 1.06
CA GLY A 70 3.95 1.93 0.32
C GLY A 70 3.34 1.88 -1.09
N SER A 71 3.70 0.87 -1.87
CA SER A 71 3.07 0.59 -3.17
C SER A 71 1.64 0.06 -2.97
N SER A 72 0.63 0.72 -3.57
CA SER A 72 -0.74 0.19 -3.55
C SER A 72 -0.92 -0.92 -4.58
N GLY A 73 -0.40 -2.10 -4.29
CA GLY A 73 -0.96 -3.31 -4.87
C GLY A 73 -2.22 -3.68 -4.10
N ARG A 74 -3.38 -3.82 -4.77
CA ARG A 74 -4.46 -4.64 -4.20
C ARG A 74 -3.93 -6.07 -4.13
N GLY A 75 -3.58 -6.53 -2.93
CA GLY A 75 -2.99 -7.85 -2.73
C GLY A 75 -2.06 -7.88 -1.53
N ARG A 76 -1.53 -9.07 -1.24
CA ARG A 76 -0.44 -9.21 -0.27
C ARG A 76 0.85 -8.79 -0.95
N ALA A 77 1.68 -8.00 -0.26
CA ALA A 77 3.02 -7.66 -0.75
C ALA A 77 3.81 -8.94 -1.07
N MET A 78 4.64 -8.89 -2.10
CA MET A 78 5.57 -9.98 -2.40
C MET A 78 6.46 -10.24 -1.17
N PRO A 79 6.66 -11.50 -0.77
CA PRO A 79 7.55 -11.82 0.34
C PRO A 79 9.01 -11.56 -0.04
N ASN A 80 9.81 -11.13 0.94
CA ASN A 80 11.26 -11.01 0.79
C ASN A 80 11.94 -12.37 1.00
N VAL A 81 13.15 -12.53 0.45
CA VAL A 81 13.99 -13.71 0.73
C VAL A 81 14.34 -13.73 2.22
N GLY A 82 14.16 -14.88 2.85
CA GLY A 82 14.28 -15.08 4.29
C GLY A 82 13.02 -14.78 5.09
N GLU A 83 12.00 -14.17 4.50
CA GLU A 83 10.74 -13.86 5.18
C GLU A 83 9.95 -15.13 5.49
N GLU A 84 9.23 -15.09 6.60
CA GLU A 84 8.35 -16.16 7.02
C GLU A 84 6.93 -15.64 7.26
N ARG A 85 5.93 -16.39 6.78
CA ARG A 85 4.53 -16.03 6.89
C ARG A 85 3.67 -17.21 7.29
N ARG A 86 2.58 -16.92 8.01
CA ARG A 86 1.56 -17.91 8.38
C ARG A 86 0.37 -17.82 7.44
N TYR A 87 -0.08 -18.98 6.95
CA TYR A 87 -1.22 -19.10 6.05
C TYR A 87 -2.20 -20.14 6.56
N LYS A 88 -3.50 -19.86 6.39
CA LYS A 88 -4.55 -20.83 6.66
C LYS A 88 -4.76 -21.69 5.41
N ALA A 89 -4.70 -23.00 5.59
CA ALA A 89 -5.01 -23.97 4.55
C ALA A 89 -6.48 -23.83 4.15
N GLN A 90 -6.71 -23.44 2.90
CA GLN A 90 -8.04 -23.27 2.35
C GLN A 90 -8.18 -24.20 1.14
N GLN A 91 -9.32 -24.89 1.05
CA GLN A 91 -9.68 -25.59 -0.16
C GLN A 91 -10.17 -24.54 -1.16
N ILE A 92 -9.42 -24.40 -2.25
CA ILE A 92 -9.81 -23.57 -3.38
C ILE A 92 -10.40 -24.56 -4.39
N GLY A 93 -11.68 -24.40 -4.75
CA GLY A 93 -12.33 -25.19 -5.80
C GLY A 93 -11.80 -24.79 -7.17
N ASP A 94 -12.68 -24.40 -8.09
CA ASP A 94 -12.30 -23.96 -9.44
C ASP A 94 -11.69 -22.54 -9.49
N GLY A 95 -11.32 -21.99 -8.33
CA GLY A 95 -10.84 -20.62 -8.22
C GLY A 95 -9.44 -20.42 -8.78
N GLY A 96 -9.34 -19.71 -9.90
CA GLY A 96 -8.22 -18.86 -10.37
C GLY A 96 -6.80 -19.43 -10.45
N THR A 97 -5.94 -18.70 -11.19
CA THR A 97 -4.50 -18.98 -11.36
C THR A 97 -3.71 -18.50 -10.15
N PHE A 98 -3.70 -19.28 -9.07
CA PHE A 98 -2.84 -19.06 -7.91
C PHE A 98 -1.86 -20.22 -7.76
N LEU A 99 -0.69 -19.95 -7.16
CA LEU A 99 0.23 -21.02 -6.75
C LEU A 99 -0.48 -21.89 -5.70
N ARG A 100 -0.78 -23.15 -6.04
CA ARG A 100 -1.44 -24.13 -5.17
C ARG A 100 -0.38 -25.06 -4.60
N LEU A 101 -0.25 -25.08 -3.27
CA LEU A 101 0.67 -25.98 -2.60
C LEU A 101 -0.09 -27.27 -2.22
N PRO A 102 0.45 -28.46 -2.54
CA PRO A 102 -0.14 -29.71 -2.10
C PRO A 102 0.07 -29.86 -0.59
N LEU A 103 -0.97 -29.60 0.20
CA LEU A 103 -0.90 -29.65 1.66
C LEU A 103 -1.23 -31.05 2.23
N THR A 104 -1.89 -31.91 1.44
CA THR A 104 -2.23 -33.28 1.85
C THR A 104 -1.01 -34.14 2.20
N PRO A 105 0.10 -34.14 1.41
CA PRO A 105 1.29 -34.93 1.72
C PRO A 105 1.97 -34.53 3.03
N ILE A 106 1.82 -33.27 3.46
CA ILE A 106 2.36 -32.77 4.73
C ILE A 106 1.36 -32.87 5.90
N GLY A 107 0.23 -33.56 5.69
CA GLY A 107 -0.76 -33.87 6.73
C GLY A 107 -1.62 -32.68 7.19
N VAL A 108 -1.63 -31.58 6.44
CA VAL A 108 -2.38 -30.37 6.81
C VAL A 108 -3.78 -30.43 6.23
N LYS A 109 -4.80 -30.38 7.09
CA LYS A 109 -6.22 -30.36 6.70
C LYS A 109 -6.72 -28.94 6.44
N LYS A 110 -7.85 -28.80 5.75
CA LYS A 110 -8.58 -27.52 5.59
C LYS A 110 -8.78 -26.86 6.95
N GLY A 111 -8.48 -25.57 7.04
CA GLY A 111 -8.53 -24.80 8.27
C GLY A 111 -7.26 -24.82 9.12
N GLY A 112 -6.34 -25.75 8.86
CA GLY A 112 -5.03 -25.79 9.52
C GLY A 112 -4.16 -24.59 9.17
N VAL A 113 -3.14 -24.31 9.98
CA VAL A 113 -2.19 -23.21 9.76
C VAL A 113 -0.84 -23.78 9.36
N VAL A 114 -0.26 -23.24 8.29
CA VAL A 114 1.10 -23.56 7.84
C VAL A 114 1.99 -22.35 7.95
N LYS A 115 3.25 -22.61 8.24
CA LYS A 115 4.33 -21.64 8.26
C LYS A 115 5.15 -21.82 7.00
N VAL A 116 5.26 -20.74 6.23
CA VAL A 116 5.87 -20.71 4.90
C VAL A 116 7.06 -19.77 4.95
N ARG A 117 8.26 -20.32 4.73
CA ARG A 117 9.50 -19.56 4.63
C ARG A 117 9.89 -19.45 3.16
N PHE A 118 10.21 -18.24 2.73
CA PHE A 118 10.64 -17.94 1.37
C PHE A 118 12.16 -17.89 1.32
N GLU A 119 12.79 -18.78 0.57
CA GLU A 119 14.24 -18.75 0.28
C GLU A 119 14.46 -18.25 -1.16
N ALA A 120 15.72 -18.11 -1.57
CA ALA A 120 16.06 -17.51 -2.87
C ALA A 120 15.57 -18.36 -4.06
N ASP A 121 15.58 -19.69 -3.90
CA ASP A 121 15.33 -20.68 -4.94
C ASP A 121 14.16 -21.63 -4.61
N ARG A 122 13.65 -21.59 -3.37
CA ARG A 122 12.61 -22.50 -2.90
C ARG A 122 11.71 -21.90 -1.83
N VAL A 123 10.60 -22.59 -1.57
CA VAL A 123 9.67 -22.27 -0.49
C VAL A 123 9.58 -23.47 0.45
N ILE A 124 9.81 -23.23 1.74
CA ILE A 124 9.74 -24.28 2.77
C ILE A 124 8.41 -24.14 3.50
N VAL A 125 7.62 -25.21 3.49
CA VAL A 125 6.32 -25.26 4.16
C VAL A 125 6.42 -26.20 5.34
N THR A 126 6.07 -25.69 6.53
CA THR A 126 6.05 -26.47 7.77
C THR A 126 4.65 -26.43 8.38
N ARG A 127 4.21 -27.58 8.91
CA ARG A 127 3.01 -27.63 9.74
C ARG A 127 3.29 -26.87 11.03
N THR A 128 2.29 -26.13 11.51
CA THR A 128 2.32 -25.55 12.85
C THR A 128 1.79 -26.56 13.86
#